data_AF-A0AAE5C9R7-F1
#
_entry.id   AF-A0AAE5C9R7-F1
#
_cell.length_a   1.000
_cell.length_b   1.000
_cell.length_c   1.000
_cell.angle_alpha   90.00
_cell.angle_beta   90.00
_cell.angle_gamma   90.00
#
_symmetry.space_group_name_H-M   'P 1'
#
loop_
_entity.id
_entity.type
_entity.pdbx_description
1 polymer ?
#
loop_
_entity_poly.entity_id
_entity_poly.type
_entity_poly.pdbx_seq_one_letter_code
_entity_poly.pdbx_strand_id
1 'polypeptide(L)' 'MHYLPFYDVTPDYLQRRPAFRSEHVRHARRAWERGELVPAGALAEPTC' A
#
# COMPACT_ATOMS: atom_id res chain seq x y z
N MET A 1 -15.60 -13.43 -1.80
CA MET A 1 -15.45 -12.48 -2.92
C MET A 1 -14.13 -11.75 -2.74
N HIS A 2 -13.31 -11.64 -3.78
CA HIS A 2 -12.02 -10.93 -3.72
C HIS A 2 -12.01 -9.78 -4.72
N TYR A 3 -11.37 -8.68 -4.34
CA TYR A 3 -11.20 -7.50 -5.17
C TYR A 3 -9.71 -7.18 -5.27
N LEU A 4 -9.28 -6.73 -6.45
CA LEU A 4 -7.91 -6.29 -6.69
C LEU A 4 -7.91 -4.81 -7.07
N PRO A 5 -7.78 -3.90 -6.09
CA PRO A 5 -7.77 -2.47 -6.37
C PRO A 5 -6.42 -2.02 -6.94
N PHE A 6 -6.48 -1.15 -7.94
CA PHE A 6 -5.34 -0.42 -8.48
C PHE A 6 -5.58 1.09 -8.31
N TYR A 7 -4.51 1.85 -8.12
CA TYR A 7 -4.58 3.29 -8.01
C TYR A 7 -3.33 3.94 -8.61
N ASP A 8 -3.53 5.10 -9.22
CA ASP A 8 -2.46 5.97 -9.67
C ASP A 8 -2.06 6.95 -8.56
N VAL A 9 -0.84 7.49 -8.68
CA VAL A 9 -0.28 8.43 -7.71
C VAL A 9 0.05 9.77 -8.36
N THR A 10 0.06 10.82 -7.55
CA THR A 10 0.47 12.15 -8.02
C THR A 10 1.98 12.20 -8.29
N PRO A 11 2.47 13.13 -9.13
CA PRO A 11 3.90 13.20 -9.47
C PRO A 11 4.84 13.39 -8.26
N ASP A 12 4.36 14.02 -7.19
CA ASP A 12 5.10 14.30 -5.95
C ASP A 12 4.96 13.19 -4.89
N TYR A 13 4.27 12.08 -5.20
CA TYR A 13 3.93 11.03 -4.24
C TYR A 13 5.15 10.48 -3.49
N LEU A 14 6.27 10.25 -4.18
CA LEU A 14 7.48 9.71 -3.55
C LEU A 14 8.06 10.63 -2.48
N GLN A 15 7.87 11.95 -2.63
CA GLN A 15 8.35 12.94 -1.67
C GLN A 15 7.45 12.99 -0.43
N ARG A 16 6.15 12.73 -0.60
CA ARG A 16 5.14 12.77 0.48
C ARG A 16 4.98 11.45 1.22
N ARG A 17 5.19 10.32 0.54
CA ARG A 17 5.05 8.96 1.06
C ARG A 17 5.75 8.74 2.41
N PRO A 18 7.00 9.18 2.65
CA PRO A 18 7.73 8.87 3.88
C PRO A 18 6.97 9.27 5.15
N ALA A 19 6.28 10.42 5.12
CA ALA A 19 5.51 10.92 6.26
C ALA A 19 4.35 10.00 6.69
N PHE A 20 3.82 9.19 5.77
CA PHE A 20 2.67 8.30 6.00
C PHE A 20 3.01 6.82 5.94
N ARG A 21 4.27 6.48 5.61
CA ARG A 21 4.66 5.13 5.21
C ARG A 21 4.60 4.12 6.34
N SER A 22 4.90 4.54 7.57
CA SER A 22 4.79 3.71 8.77
C SER A 22 3.33 3.33 9.03
N GLU A 23 2.46 4.34 9.08
CA GLU A 23 1.03 4.17 9.33
C GLU A 23 0.34 3.35 8.23
N HIS A 24 0.68 3.60 6.96
CA HIS A 24 0.20 2.81 5.83
C HIS A 24 0.51 1.31 6.02
N VAL A 25 1.76 0.96 6.37
CA VAL A 25 2.11 -0.45 6.62
C VAL A 25 1.49 -1.00 7.89
N ARG A 26 1.31 -0.18 8.94
CA ARG A 26 0.58 -0.58 10.14
C ARG A 26 -0.86 -0.99 9.80
N HIS A 27 -1.53 -0.23 8.94
CA HIS A 27 -2.89 -0.57 8.48
C HIS A 27 -2.90 -1.84 7.61
N ALA A 28 -1.99 -1.96 6.65
CA ALA A 28 -1.88 -3.15 5.80
C ALA A 28 -1.62 -4.42 6.62
N ARG A 29 -0.71 -4.36 7.60
CA ARG A 29 -0.42 -5.48 8.51
C ARG A 29 -1.66 -5.90 9.30
N ARG A 30 -2.37 -4.94 9.90
CA ARG A 30 -3.61 -5.24 10.64
C ARG A 30 -4.68 -5.88 9.75
N ALA A 31 -4.81 -5.46 8.50
CA ALA A 31 -5.75 -6.06 7.55
C ALA A 31 -5.34 -7.48 7.15
N TRP A 32 -4.03 -7.71 7.00
CA TRP A 32 -3.47 -9.04 6.75
C TRP A 32 -3.70 -9.99 7.93
N GLU A 33 -3.47 -9.53 9.16
CA GLU A 33 -3.73 -10.29 10.40
C GLU A 33 -5.20 -10.70 10.55
N ARG A 34 -6.14 -9.89 10.05
CA ARG A 34 -7.58 -10.22 10.02
C ARG A 34 -7.99 -11.11 8.84
N GLY A 35 -7.07 -11.44 7.93
CA GLY A 35 -7.37 -12.21 6.71
C GLY A 35 -8.14 -11.43 5.64
N GLU A 36 -8.25 -10.10 5.77
CA GLU A 36 -8.95 -9.23 4.81
C GLU A 36 -8.05 -8.85 3.63
N LEU A 37 -6.74 -8.87 3.82
CA LEU A 37 -5.73 -8.54 2.81
C LEU A 37 -4.92 -9.79 2.45
N VAL A 38 -4.87 -10.13 1.16
CA VAL A 38 -4.15 -11.32 0.68
C VAL A 38 -2.76 -10.93 0.14
N PRO A 39 -2.61 -10.34 -1.07
CA PRO A 39 -1.40 -9.61 -1.44
C PRO A 39 -1.60 -8.09 -1.47
N ALA A 40 -0.55 -7.33 -1.15
CA ALA A 40 -0.47 -5.90 -1.39
C ALA A 40 0.98 -5.49 -1.70
N GLY A 41 1.16 -4.53 -2.61
CA GLY A 41 2.49 -4.06 -2.97
C GLY A 41 2.45 -3.00 -4.07
N ALA A 42 3.63 -2.43 -4.37
CA ALA A 42 3.80 -1.60 -5.55
C ALA A 42 3.70 -2.48 -6.81
N LEU A 43 2.94 -2.01 -7.81
CA LEU A 43 2.71 -2.73 -9.07
C LEU A 43 3.88 -2.59 -10.06
N ALA A 44 4.54 -1.43 -10.08
CA ALA A 44 5.65 -1.10 -10.97
C ALA A 44 6.98 -1.04 -10.20
N GLU A 45 8.03 -0.49 -10.84
CA GLU A 45 9.41 -0.46 -10.34
C GLU A 45 9.53 -0.31 -8.81
N PRO A 46 10.48 -1.02 -8.18
CA PRO A 46 10.59 -1.08 -6.74
C PRO A 46 10.93 0.31 -6.18
N THR A 47 9.92 1.00 -5.67
CA THR A 47 10.04 2.23 -4.87
C THR A 47 10.23 1.88 -3.38
N CYS A 48 10.80 0.71 -3.11
CA CYS A 48 10.99 0.14 -1.78
C CYS A 48 11.88 1.04 -0.92
#